data_AF-A0A2J0MD31-F1
#
_entry.id   AF-A0A2J0MD31-F1
#
_cell.length_a   1.000
_cell.length_b   1.000
_cell.length_c   1.000
_cell.angle_alpha   90.00
_cell.angle_beta   90.00
_cell.angle_gamma   90.00
#
_symmetry.space_group_name_H-M   'P 1'
#
loop_
_entity.id
_entity.type
_entity.pdbx_description
1 polymer ?
#
loop_
_entity_poly.entity_id
_entity_poly.type
_entity_poly.pdbx_seq_one_letter_code
_entity_poly.pdbx_strand_id
1 'polypeptide(L)' 'MPTATKEKTINIPANGLTLLETNEQTGKAICEVNLRELYKINPPNMIDMMVAEAREEYRAGKTKGFTDVHALIDELKS' A
#
# COMPACT_ATOMS: atom_id res chain seq x y z
N MET A 1 7.39 -12.17 -17.19
CA MET A 1 7.38 -12.68 -15.80
C MET A 1 7.13 -11.50 -14.89
N PRO A 2 6.14 -11.52 -13.99
CA PRO A 2 5.89 -10.41 -13.08
C PRO A 2 7.07 -10.33 -12.11
N THR A 3 7.83 -9.25 -12.18
CA THR A 3 8.92 -8.95 -11.26
C THR A 3 8.33 -8.97 -9.85
N ALA A 4 8.75 -9.91 -9.01
CA ALA A 4 8.32 -9.93 -7.62
C ALA A 4 8.71 -8.58 -7.00
N THR A 5 7.71 -7.83 -6.53
CA THR A 5 7.92 -6.60 -5.76
C THR A 5 8.86 -6.96 -4.62
N LYS A 6 10.10 -6.43 -4.65
CA LYS A 6 11.06 -6.59 -3.56
C LYS A 6 10.34 -6.24 -2.27
N GLU A 7 10.36 -7.15 -1.29
CA GLU A 7 9.80 -6.89 0.03
C GLU A 7 10.42 -5.59 0.55
N LYS A 8 9.58 -4.57 0.72
CA LYS A 8 10.03 -3.28 1.24
C LYS A 8 10.11 -3.44 2.76
N THR A 9 11.33 -3.36 3.29
CA THR A 9 11.53 -3.34 4.74
C THR A 9 10.88 -2.08 5.31
N ILE A 10 9.88 -2.27 6.17
CA ILE A 10 9.27 -1.18 6.93
C ILE A 10 10.04 -1.04 8.23
N ASN A 11 10.63 0.14 8.46
CA ASN A 11 11.32 0.45 9.69
C ASN A 11 10.30 0.93 10.73
N ILE A 12 10.06 0.11 11.75
CA ILE A 12 9.19 0.47 12.87
C ILE A 12 10.09 0.85 14.05
N PRO A 13 10.14 2.13 14.46
CA PRO A 13 10.96 2.52 15.58
C PRO A 13 10.29 2.06 16.88
N ALA A 14 11.03 1.34 17.73
CA ALA A 14 10.46 0.74 18.95
C ALA A 14 9.90 1.79 19.93
N ASN A 15 10.44 3.02 19.92
CA ASN A 15 9.94 4.14 20.72
C ASN A 15 8.60 4.71 20.22
N GLY A 16 8.17 4.37 19.00
CA GLY A 16 6.87 4.74 18.44
C GLY A 16 5.79 3.68 18.66
N LEU A 17 6.10 2.60 19.38
CA LEU A 17 5.21 1.51 19.69
C LEU A 17 4.65 1.65 21.11
N THR A 18 3.34 1.63 21.25
CA THR A 18 2.66 1.54 22.55
C THR A 18 2.29 0.09 22.78
N LEU A 19 2.85 -0.54 23.81
CA LEU A 19 2.50 -1.92 24.16
C LEU A 19 1.06 -1.97 24.66
N LEU A 20 0.25 -2.85 24.07
CA LEU A 20 -1.12 -3.11 24.50
C LEU A 20 -1.22 -4.37 25.35
N GLU A 21 -0.61 -5.46 24.87
CA GLU A 21 -0.70 -6.76 25.53
C GLU A 21 0.54 -7.61 25.19
N THR A 22 0.90 -8.50 26.10
CA THR A 22 1.90 -9.54 25.87
C THR A 22 1.30 -10.89 26.13
N ASN A 23 1.44 -11.80 25.16
CA ASN A 23 1.14 -13.20 25.34
C ASN A 23 2.42 -13.91 25.82
N GLU A 24 2.49 -14.15 27.14
CA GLU A 24 3.66 -14.77 27.79
C GLU A 24 3.91 -16.22 27.35
N GLN A 25 2.87 -16.95 26.92
CA GLN A 25 3.01 -18.34 26.46
C GLN A 25 3.68 -18.43 25.09
N THR A 26 3.47 -17.43 24.23
CA THR A 26 4.01 -17.41 22.86
C THR A 26 5.17 -16.45 22.68
N GLY A 27 5.47 -15.63 23.70
CA GLY A 27 6.48 -14.57 23.64
C GLY A 27 6.13 -13.44 22.65
N LYS A 28 4.85 -13.29 22.30
CA LYS A 28 4.39 -12.29 21.33
C LYS A 28 3.85 -11.06 22.04
N ALA A 29 4.12 -9.88 21.49
CA ALA A 29 3.59 -8.61 21.94
C ALA A 29 2.65 -8.01 20.89
N ILE A 30 1.54 -7.43 21.35
CA ILE A 30 0.63 -6.62 20.56
C ILE A 30 0.95 -5.17 20.87
N CYS A 31 1.34 -4.40 19.85
CA CYS A 31 1.67 -2.99 19.98
C CYS A 31 0.81 -2.14 19.05
N GLU A 32 0.39 -0.96 19.53
CA GLU A 32 -0.19 0.09 18.72
C GLU A 32 0.92 0.98 18.13
N VAL A 33 0.73 1.44 16.89
CA VAL A 33 1.65 2.36 16.21
C VAL A 33 0.90 3.55 15.63
N ASN A 34 1.45 4.75 15.79
CA ASN A 34 0.91 5.93 15.12
C ASN A 34 1.30 5.93 13.64
N LEU A 35 0.32 5.68 12.77
CA LEU A 35 0.53 5.63 11.32
C LEU A 35 1.10 6.93 10.75
N ARG A 36 0.73 8.10 11.29
CA ARG A 36 1.24 9.40 10.80
C ARG A 36 2.74 9.52 11.00
N GLU A 37 3.25 9.08 12.15
CA GLU A 37 4.69 9.07 12.42
C GLU A 37 5.41 7.98 11.61
N LEU A 38 4.77 6.81 11.45
CA LEU A 38 5.32 5.72 10.64
C LEU A 38 5.53 6.12 9.17
N TYR A 39 4.60 6.89 8.59
CA TYR A 39 4.71 7.39 7.22
C TYR A 39 5.85 8.40 7.03
N LYS A 40 6.22 9.17 8.05
CA LYS A 40 7.37 10.09 7.97
C LYS A 40 8.69 9.34 7.80
N ILE A 41 8.80 8.17 8.43
CA ILE A 41 10.00 7.33 8.44
C ILE A 41 10.03 6.41 7.22
N ASN A 42 8.85 5.93 6.82
CA ASN A 42 8.67 5.03 5.69
C ASN A 42 7.87 5.74 4.61
N PRO A 43 8.48 6.70 3.89
CA PRO A 43 7.77 7.39 2.84
C PRO A 43 7.24 6.37 1.82
N PRO A 44 5.95 6.45 1.49
CA PRO A 44 5.39 5.58 0.48
C PRO A 44 6.10 5.86 -0.85
N ASN A 45 6.42 4.79 -1.57
CA ASN A 45 6.91 4.97 -2.93
C ASN A 45 5.71 5.35 -3.79
N MET A 46 5.86 6.40 -4.59
CA MET A 46 4.80 6.89 -5.47
C MET A 46 4.26 5.78 -6.39
N ILE A 47 5.14 4.88 -6.85
CA ILE A 47 4.75 3.72 -7.66
C ILE A 47 3.89 2.74 -6.85
N ASP A 48 4.27 2.45 -5.60
CA ASP A 48 3.51 1.53 -4.75
C ASP A 48 2.12 2.11 -4.43
N MET A 49 2.02 3.43 -4.25
CA MET A 49 0.73 4.12 -4.09
C MET A 49 -0.14 4.01 -5.33
N MET A 50 0.39 4.34 -6.50
CA MET A 50 -0.35 4.23 -7.76
C MET A 50 -0.81 2.80 -8.03
N VAL A 51 0.01 1.80 -7.71
CA VAL A 51 -0.36 0.39 -7.84
C VAL A 51 -1.45 -0.01 -6.84
N ALA A 52 -1.38 0.48 -5.61
CA ALA A 52 -2.43 0.24 -4.60
C ALA A 52 -3.76 0.87 -5.03
N GLU A 53 -3.73 2.11 -5.51
CA GLU A 53 -4.90 2.84 -6.01
C GLU A 53 -5.51 2.13 -7.24
N ALA A 54 -4.70 1.78 -8.24
CA ALA A 54 -5.18 1.03 -9.41
C ALA A 54 -5.80 -0.33 -9.04
N ARG A 55 -5.28 -1.00 -8.00
CA ARG A 55 -5.86 -2.25 -7.48
C ARG A 55 -7.20 -2.00 -6.79
N GLU A 56 -7.35 -0.91 -6.04
CA GLU A 56 -8.62 -0.54 -5.43
C GLU A 56 -9.66 -0.14 -6.47
N GLU A 57 -9.29 0.64 -7.48
CA GLU A 57 -10.17 1.01 -8.59
C GLU A 57 -10.64 -0.23 -9.36
N TYR A 58 -9.72 -1.16 -9.63
CA TYR A 58 -10.06 -2.44 -10.25
C TYR A 58 -11.06 -3.25 -9.41
N ARG A 59 -10.81 -3.37 -8.10
CA ARG A 59 -11.73 -4.06 -7.17
C ARG A 59 -13.09 -3.38 -7.06
N ALA A 60 -13.12 -2.06 -7.12
CA ALA A 60 -14.33 -1.26 -7.09
C ALA A 60 -15.10 -1.27 -8.43
N GLY A 61 -14.60 -1.98 -9.46
CA GLY A 61 -15.21 -2.00 -10.79
C GLY A 61 -15.12 -0.67 -11.53
N LYS A 62 -14.27 0.27 -11.07
CA LYS A 62 -14.00 1.55 -11.73
C LYS A 62 -12.99 1.35 -12.86
N THR A 63 -13.19 0.34 -13.68
CA THR A 63 -12.34 0.06 -14.83
C THR A 63 -13.03 0.59 -16.08
N LYS A 64 -12.31 1.37 -16.89
CA LYS A 64 -12.74 1.71 -18.24
C LYS A 64 -12.12 0.71 -19.21
N GLY A 65 -12.96 -0.13 -19.80
CA GLY A 65 -12.58 -0.99 -20.91
C GLY A 65 -12.86 -0.29 -22.23
N PHE A 66 -11.88 -0.28 -23.13
CA PHE A 66 -12.07 0.21 -24.49
C PHE A 66 -11.97 -0.98 -25.44
N THR A 67 -12.99 -1.17 -26.26
CA THR A 67 -13.00 -2.19 -27.33
C THR A 67 -12.48 -1.65 -28.66
N ASP A 68 -12.33 -0.32 -28.75
CA ASP A 68 -11.85 0.40 -29.94
C ASP A 68 -10.65 1.27 -29.57
N VAL A 69 -9.62 1.23 -30.42
CA VAL A 69 -8.40 2.01 -30.27
C VAL A 69 -8.68 3.50 -30.42
N HIS A 70 -9.63 3.91 -31.25
CA HIS A 70 -9.98 5.32 -31.41
C HIS A 70 -10.66 5.88 -30.15
N ALA A 71 -11.56 5.12 -29.53
CA ALA A 71 -12.18 5.48 -28.26
C ALA A 71 -11.16 5.64 -27.12
N LEU A 72 -10.11 4.82 -27.10
CA LEU A 72 -8.99 4.98 -26.15
C LEU A 72 -8.18 6.26 -26.40
N ILE A 73 -7.89 6.55 -27.68
CA ILE A 73 -7.10 7.74 -28.06
C ILE A 73 -7.84 9.03 -27.72
N ASP A 74 -9.17 9.06 -27.87
CA ASP A 74 -9.97 10.25 -27.56
C ASP A 74 -10.03 10.53 -26.05
N GLU A 75 -10.15 9.50 -25.22
CA GLU A 75 -10.07 9.64 -23.75
C GLU A 75 -8.68 10.11 -23.31
N LEU A 76 -7.60 9.59 -23.89
CA LEU A 76 -6.23 10.01 -23.52
C LEU A 76 -5.91 11.46 -23.92
N LYS A 77 -6.71 12.05 -24.81
CA LYS A 77 -6.54 13.43 -25.29
C LYS A 77 -7.48 14.43 -24.63
N SER A 78 -8.48 13.98 -23.86
CA SER A 78 -9.41 14.83 -23.11
C SER A 78 -8.83 15.26 -21.76
#